data_AF-A0AAV6ZAS3-F1
#
_entry.id   AF-A0AAV6ZAS3-F1
#
_cell.length_a   1.000
_cell.length_b   1.000
_cell.length_c   1.000
_cell.angle_alpha   90.00
_cell.angle_beta   90.00
_cell.angle_gamma   90.00
#
_symmetry.space_group_name_H-M   'P 1'
#
loop_
_entity.id
_entity.type
_entity.pdbx_description
1 polymer ?
#
loop_
_entity_poly.entity_id
_entity_poly.type
_entity_poly.pdbx_seq_one_letter_code
_entity_poly.pdbx_strand_id
1 'polypeptide(L)'
;STDITSTLGYDTLLLHMNNGRKNCKEFEDFLKERASIEEKYGKDLVNLTKKKPCGQTEMNTLKRALDVFKQQIDNIGQSHIQLAQSLREEAKRMEEFRERQKVERKK
;
A
#
# COMPACT_ATOMS: atom_id res chain seq x y z
N SER A 1 -30.23 -24.57 -9.56
CA SER A 1 -28.94 -24.82 -10.24
C SER A 1 -29.13 -24.37 -11.67
N THR A 2 -28.54 -23.26 -12.08
CA THR A 2 -28.60 -22.80 -13.48
C THR A 2 -27.51 -23.55 -14.23
N ASP A 3 -27.91 -24.36 -15.20
CA ASP A 3 -26.97 -25.12 -16.03
C ASP A 3 -25.96 -24.16 -16.68
N ILE A 4 -24.66 -24.45 -16.56
CA ILE A 4 -23.60 -23.57 -17.06
C ILE A 4 -23.59 -23.50 -18.59
N THR A 5 -24.19 -24.49 -19.25
CA THR A 5 -24.34 -24.54 -20.71
C THR A 5 -25.58 -23.80 -21.20
N SER A 6 -26.43 -23.29 -20.30
CA SER A 6 -27.56 -22.43 -20.66
C SER A 6 -27.11 -20.99 -20.94
N THR A 7 -27.88 -20.26 -21.75
CA THR A 7 -27.64 -18.83 -22.01
C THR A 7 -27.54 -18.02 -20.70
N LEU A 8 -28.42 -18.30 -19.74
CA LEU A 8 -28.41 -17.65 -18.43
C LEU A 8 -27.14 -18.00 -17.62
N GLY A 9 -26.65 -19.24 -17.75
CA GLY A 9 -25.37 -19.68 -17.19
C GLY A 9 -24.19 -18.91 -17.79
N TYR A 10 -24.17 -18.74 -19.11
CA TYR A 10 -23.17 -17.94 -19.81
C TYR A 10 -23.17 -16.47 -19.35
N ASP A 11 -24.34 -15.83 -19.31
CA ASP A 11 -24.47 -14.44 -18.86
C ASP A 11 -24.00 -14.25 -17.41
N THR A 12 -24.29 -15.22 -16.55
CA THR A 12 -23.85 -15.24 -15.15
C THR A 12 -22.33 -15.30 -15.05
N LEU A 13 -21.67 -16.16 -15.85
CA LEU A 13 -20.21 -16.26 -15.89
C LEU A 13 -19.57 -14.96 -16.41
N LEU A 14 -20.12 -14.38 -17.47
CA LEU A 14 -19.63 -13.12 -18.02
C LEU A 14 -19.75 -11.96 -17.01
N LEU A 15 -20.88 -11.86 -16.31
CA LEU A 15 -21.09 -10.88 -15.24
C LEU A 15 -20.09 -11.07 -14.10
N HIS A 16 -19.88 -12.31 -13.64
CA HIS A 16 -18.91 -12.61 -12.60
C HIS A 16 -17.48 -12.19 -13.02
N MET A 17 -17.10 -12.49 -14.25
CA MET A 17 -15.80 -12.08 -14.81
C MET A 17 -15.65 -10.56 -14.91
N ASN A 18 -16.71 -9.82 -15.23
CA ASN A 18 -16.70 -8.35 -15.24
C ASN A 18 -16.58 -7.77 -13.83
N ASN A 19 -17.30 -8.33 -12.87
CA ASN A 19 -17.19 -7.96 -11.46
C ASN A 19 -15.78 -8.20 -10.92
N GLY A 20 -15.15 -9.33 -11.26
CA GLY A 20 -13.76 -9.59 -10.89
C GLY A 20 -12.79 -8.50 -11.35
N ARG A 21 -12.98 -7.95 -12.56
CA ARG A 21 -12.16 -6.84 -13.07
C ARG A 21 -12.37 -5.55 -12.29
N LYS A 22 -13.62 -5.25 -11.92
CA LYS A 22 -13.96 -4.08 -11.09
C LYS A 22 -13.31 -4.21 -9.71
N ASN A 23 -13.38 -5.39 -9.09
CA ASN A 23 -12.76 -5.66 -7.80
C ASN A 23 -11.22 -5.48 -7.85
N CYS A 24 -10.56 -5.89 -8.94
CA CYS A 24 -9.12 -5.62 -9.12
C CYS A 24 -8.81 -4.12 -9.16
N LYS A 25 -9.65 -3.30 -9.80
CA LYS A 25 -9.47 -1.84 -9.83
C LYS A 25 -9.67 -1.23 -8.44
N GLU A 26 -10.73 -1.62 -7.74
CA GLU A 26 -10.99 -1.17 -6.37
C GLU A 26 -9.85 -1.52 -5.42
N PHE A 27 -9.31 -2.74 -5.52
CA PHE A 27 -8.17 -3.17 -4.72
C PHE A 27 -6.87 -2.41 -5.03
N GLU A 28 -6.57 -2.17 -6.32
CA GLU A 28 -5.45 -1.32 -6.73
C GLU A 28 -5.56 0.09 -6.13
N ASP A 29 -6.73 0.72 -6.25
CA ASP A 29 -6.96 2.07 -5.74
C ASP A 29 -6.81 2.12 -4.21
N PHE A 30 -7.30 1.10 -3.52
CA PHE A 30 -7.14 0.95 -2.08
C PHE A 30 -5.66 0.85 -1.66
N LEU A 31 -4.85 0.09 -2.39
CA LEU A 31 -3.40 0.01 -2.14
C LEU A 31 -2.70 1.34 -2.38
N LYS A 32 -3.09 2.11 -3.41
CA LYS A 32 -2.54 3.44 -3.69
C LYS A 32 -2.85 4.43 -2.57
N GLU A 33 -4.08 4.45 -2.07
CA GLU A 33 -4.48 5.28 -0.93
C GLU A 33 -3.72 4.88 0.34
N ARG A 34 -3.63 3.59 0.65
CA ARG A 34 -2.84 3.10 1.79
C ARG A 34 -1.37 3.54 1.67
N ALA A 35 -0.75 3.39 0.50
CA ALA A 35 0.63 3.81 0.28
C ALA A 35 0.84 5.31 0.54
N SER A 36 -0.13 6.16 0.15
CA SER A 36 -0.09 7.61 0.41
C SER A 36 -0.08 7.92 1.91
N ILE A 37 -0.94 7.23 2.68
CA ILE A 37 -1.03 7.38 4.14
C ILE A 37 0.29 6.94 4.80
N GLU A 38 0.81 5.77 4.44
CA GLU A 38 2.04 5.20 5.00
C GLU A 38 3.26 6.12 4.70
N GLU A 39 3.35 6.66 3.47
CA GLU A 39 4.44 7.57 3.10
C GLU A 39 4.37 8.88 3.89
N LYS A 40 3.18 9.46 4.04
CA LYS A 40 3.00 10.68 4.83
C LYS A 40 3.42 10.45 6.28
N TYR A 41 2.93 9.38 6.90
CA TYR A 41 3.28 9.01 8.27
C TYR A 41 4.79 8.82 8.44
N GLY A 42 5.42 8.04 7.56
CA GLY A 42 6.86 7.81 7.62
C GLY A 42 7.69 9.08 7.44
N LYS A 43 7.31 9.96 6.49
CA LYS A 43 7.95 11.26 6.30
C LYS A 43 7.79 12.18 7.50
N ASP A 44 6.61 12.20 8.13
CA ASP A 44 6.34 13.03 9.30
C ASP A 44 7.18 12.57 10.50
N LEU A 45 7.36 11.26 10.70
CA LEU A 45 8.27 10.71 11.71
C LEU A 45 9.74 11.09 11.46
N VAL A 46 10.24 10.92 10.24
CA VAL A 46 11.62 11.31 9.86
C VAL A 46 11.81 12.83 10.00
N ASN A 47 10.80 13.62 9.68
CA ASN A 47 10.85 15.06 9.86
C ASN A 47 10.85 15.44 11.35
N LEU A 48 10.09 14.74 12.19
CA LEU A 48 10.06 14.94 13.64
C LEU A 48 11.46 14.76 14.25
N THR A 49 12.14 13.66 13.92
CA THR A 49 13.50 13.38 14.44
C THR A 49 14.53 14.40 13.97
N LYS A 50 14.40 14.94 12.76
CA LYS A 50 15.37 15.92 12.22
C LYS A 50 15.10 17.36 12.67
N LYS A 51 13.84 17.78 12.70
CA LYS A 51 13.45 19.18 12.88
C LYS A 51 13.14 19.57 14.32
N LYS A 52 12.80 18.62 15.19
CA LYS A 52 12.46 18.91 16.58
C LYS A 52 13.57 18.50 17.54
N PRO A 53 13.96 19.40 18.48
CA PRO A 53 14.85 19.01 19.56
C PRO A 53 14.14 18.02 20.49
N CYS A 54 14.89 17.05 21.01
CA CYS A 54 14.44 16.13 22.04
C CYS A 54 15.59 15.98 23.03
N GLY A 55 15.49 16.65 24.18
CA GLY A 55 16.55 16.69 25.20
C GLY A 55 17.84 17.36 24.76
N GLN A 56 17.76 18.49 24.04
CA GLN A 56 18.97 19.22 23.58
C GLN A 56 19.86 19.70 24.74
N THR A 57 19.29 19.93 25.91
CA THR A 57 19.98 20.38 27.14
C THR A 57 20.41 19.22 28.03
N GLU A 58 20.01 17.99 27.69
CA GLU A 58 20.36 16.81 28.49
C GLU A 58 21.82 16.42 28.30
N MET A 59 22.41 15.82 29.32
CA MET A 59 23.81 15.40 29.34
C MET A 59 23.95 13.92 29.69
N ASN A 60 25.15 13.38 29.48
CA ASN A 60 25.55 12.04 29.90
C ASN A 60 24.61 10.92 29.41
N THR A 61 24.16 10.07 30.32
CA THR A 61 23.39 8.86 30.03
C THR A 61 22.01 9.16 29.46
N LEU A 62 21.33 10.21 29.95
CA LEU A 62 20.01 10.60 29.47
C LEU A 62 20.07 11.13 28.04
N LYS A 63 21.08 11.94 27.70
CA LYS A 63 21.30 12.39 26.32
C LYS A 63 21.46 11.21 25.35
N ARG A 64 22.28 10.22 25.71
CA ARG A 64 22.49 9.01 24.90
C ARG A 64 21.19 8.22 24.72
N ALA A 65 20.40 8.07 25.79
CA ALA A 65 19.11 7.37 25.71
C ALA A 65 18.14 8.09 24.77
N LEU A 66 18.08 9.43 24.81
CA LEU A 66 17.24 10.22 23.91
C LEU A 66 17.71 10.17 22.45
N ASP A 67 19.03 10.09 22.20
CA ASP A 67 19.55 9.90 20.84
C ASP A 67 19.15 8.52 20.27
N VAL A 68 19.22 7.46 21.07
CA VAL A 68 18.75 6.12 20.68
C VAL A 68 17.24 6.14 20.41
N PHE A 69 16.46 6.81 21.26
CA PHE A 69 15.03 6.98 21.07
C PHE A 69 14.70 7.68 19.74
N LYS A 70 15.37 8.78 19.43
CA LYS A 70 15.22 9.46 18.13
C LYS A 70 15.59 8.55 16.96
N GLN A 71 16.65 7.75 17.09
CA GLN A 71 17.05 6.80 16.06
C GLN A 71 15.99 5.73 15.82
N GLN A 72 15.35 5.22 16.89
CA GLN A 72 14.25 4.26 16.75
C GLN A 72 13.05 4.85 15.99
N ILE A 73 12.69 6.11 16.27
CA ILE A 73 11.63 6.81 15.53
C ILE A 73 12.01 6.97 14.06
N ASP A 74 13.26 7.33 13.76
CA ASP A 74 13.73 7.47 12.38
C ASP A 74 13.64 6.13 11.64
N ASN A 75 14.08 5.03 12.27
CA ASN A 75 14.01 3.68 11.70
C ASN A 75 12.56 3.25 11.40
N ILE A 76 11.62 3.55 12.30
CA ILE A 76 10.19 3.29 12.08
C ILE A 76 9.72 4.13 10.88
N GLY A 77 10.04 5.43 10.85
CA GLY A 77 9.68 6.31 9.74
C GLY A 77 10.18 5.81 8.38
N GLN A 78 11.43 5.35 8.31
CA GLN A 78 11.99 4.74 7.10
C GLN A 78 11.27 3.44 6.71
N SER A 79 10.93 2.59 7.69
CA SER A 79 10.20 1.34 7.43
C SER A 79 8.82 1.59 6.82
N HIS A 80 8.09 2.61 7.28
CA HIS A 80 6.81 3.01 6.69
C HIS A 80 6.95 3.59 5.27
N ILE A 81 8.03 4.34 4.99
CA ILE A 81 8.33 4.80 3.63
C ILE A 81 8.61 3.62 2.69
N GLN A 82 9.38 2.62 3.13
CA GLN A 82 9.64 1.39 2.37
C GLN A 82 8.37 0.56 2.15
N LEU A 83 7.51 0.46 3.15
CA LEU A 83 6.21 -0.18 3.03
C LEU A 83 5.34 0.53 1.97
N ALA A 84 5.31 1.87 1.98
CA ALA A 84 4.59 2.64 0.97
C ALA A 84 5.10 2.36 -0.46
N GLN A 85 6.41 2.20 -0.65
CA GLN A 85 6.99 1.81 -1.94
C GLN A 85 6.53 0.40 -2.35
N SER A 86 6.62 -0.56 -1.43
CA SER A 86 6.18 -1.94 -1.67
C SER A 86 4.69 -2.01 -2.06
N LEU A 87 3.83 -1.24 -1.39
CA LEU A 87 2.40 -1.16 -1.70
C LEU A 87 2.12 -0.61 -3.10
N ARG A 88 2.94 0.35 -3.58
CA ARG A 88 2.82 0.86 -4.95
C ARG A 88 3.23 -0.17 -5.99
N GLU A 89 4.23 -0.98 -5.69
CA GLU A 89 4.62 -2.10 -6.56
C GLU A 89 3.51 -3.16 -6.64
N GLU A 90 2.88 -3.50 -5.51
CA GLU A 90 1.73 -4.41 -5.49
C GLU A 90 0.53 -3.84 -6.25
N ALA A 91 0.24 -2.55 -6.10
CA ALA A 91 -0.80 -1.88 -6.89
C ALA A 91 -0.50 -1.97 -8.40
N LYS A 92 0.77 -1.78 -8.80
CA LYS A 92 1.19 -1.93 -10.20
C LYS A 92 1.03 -3.37 -10.70
N ARG A 93 1.39 -4.38 -9.91
CA ARG A 93 1.18 -5.79 -10.26
C ARG A 93 -0.31 -6.10 -10.45
N MET A 94 -1.18 -5.52 -9.62
CA MET A 94 -2.63 -5.67 -9.76
C MET A 94 -3.16 -5.00 -11.03
N GLU A 95 -2.66 -3.81 -11.36
CA GLU A 95 -2.97 -3.12 -12.62
C GLU A 95 -2.59 -3.97 -13.84
N GLU A 96 -1.36 -4.49 -13.86
CA GLU A 96 -0.86 -5.37 -14.93
C GLU A 96 -1.67 -6.66 -15.05
N PHE A 97 -2.07 -7.25 -13.93
CA PHE A 97 -2.97 -8.40 -13.92
C PHE A 97 -4.34 -8.06 -14.55
N ARG A 98 -4.94 -6.93 -14.14
CA ARG A 98 -6.23 -6.47 -14.67
C ARG A 98 -6.17 -6.19 -16.18
N GLU A 99 -5.10 -5.57 -16.68
CA GLU A 99 -4.97 -5.29 -18.12
C GLU A 99 -4.67 -6.54 -18.94
N ARG A 100 -3.91 -7.52 -18.42
CA ARG A 100 -3.76 -8.84 -19.07
C ARG A 100 -5.11 -9.54 -19.26
N GLN A 101 -5.95 -9.54 -18.23
CA GLN A 101 -7.31 -10.09 -18.29
C GLN A 101 -8.19 -9.40 -19.36
N LYS A 102 -7.96 -8.11 -19.65
CA LYS A 102 -8.67 -7.40 -20.72
C LYS A 102 -8.23 -7.85 -22.12
N VAL A 103 -6.93 -8.14 -22.31
CA VAL A 103 -6.37 -8.56 -23.60
C VAL A 103 -6.80 -9.99 -23.94
N GLU A 104 -6.72 -10.91 -22.98
CA GLU A 104 -7.09 -12.31 -23.18
C GLU A 104 -8.57 -12.49 -23.54
N ARG A 105 -9.46 -11.65 -23.01
CA ARG A 105 -10.91 -11.69 -23.32
C ARG A 105 -11.28 -11.15 -24.71
N LYS A 106 -10.37 -10.47 -25.41
CA LYS A 106 -10.61 -9.99 -26.78
C LYS A 106 -10.19 -11.00 -27.85
N LYS A 107 -9.51 -12.08 -27.44
CA LYS A 107 -9.20 -13.25 -28.29
C LYS A 107 -10.30 -14.28 -28.14
#